data_AF-A0A960JRG3-F1
#
_entry.id   AF-A0A960JRG3-F1
#
_cell.length_a   1.000
_cell.length_b   1.000
_cell.length_c   1.000
_cell.angle_alpha   90.00
_cell.angle_beta   90.00
_cell.angle_gamma   90.00
#
_symmetry.space_group_name_H-M   'P 1'
#
loop_
_entity.id
_entity.type
_entity.pdbx_description
1 polymer ?
#
loop_
_entity_poly.entity_id
_entity_poly.type
_entity_poly.pdbx_seq_one_letter_code
_entity_poly.pdbx_strand_id
1 'polypeptide(L)'
;MVLLLNDVDIDYEVWEDRRRGLRERFTGLQGAGRTVIHAVQGASFAVYEGEAVAIMGSNGSGKSTILAAIAGLLPVTNGQIYAAYEP
;
A
#
# COMPACT_ATOMS: atom_id res chain seq x y z
N MET A 1 13.29 13.42 16.12
CA MET A 1 12.06 12.91 15.43
C MET A 1 11.90 11.43 15.73
N VAL A 2 10.70 11.03 16.14
CA VAL A 2 10.32 9.62 16.32
C VAL A 2 9.27 9.24 15.29
N LEU A 3 9.52 8.16 14.55
CA LEU A 3 8.57 7.55 13.61
C LEU A 3 8.12 6.19 14.17
N LEU A 4 6.81 5.97 14.24
CA LEU A 4 6.23 4.70 14.67
C LEU A 4 5.20 4.22 13.66
N LEU A 5 5.42 3.01 13.13
CA LEU A 5 4.46 2.27 12.32
C LEU A 5 3.90 1.13 13.15
N ASN A 6 2.57 1.01 13.17
CA ASN A 6 1.86 -0.03 13.90
C ASN A 6 0.85 -0.73 12.97
N ASP A 7 1.17 -1.98 12.60
CA ASP A 7 0.36 -2.89 11.78
C ASP A 7 -0.15 -2.27 10.48
N VAL A 8 0.75 -1.59 9.75
CA VAL A 8 0.39 -0.83 8.55
C VAL A 8 0.16 -1.76 7.36
N ASP A 9 -1.05 -1.70 6.82
CA ASP A 9 -1.40 -2.31 5.53
C ASP A 9 -1.66 -1.23 4.48
N ILE A 10 -1.35 -1.56 3.22
CA ILE A 10 -1.66 -0.71 2.06
C ILE A 10 -2.13 -1.59 0.91
N ASP A 11 -3.42 -1.48 0.61
CA ASP A 11 -4.08 -2.21 -0.46
C ASP A 11 -4.46 -1.29 -1.64
N TYR A 12 -4.26 -1.79 -2.85
CA TYR A 12 -4.76 -1.17 -4.08
C TYR A 12 -5.89 -1.99 -4.68
N GLU A 13 -6.98 -1.31 -5.01
CA GLU A 13 -8.06 -1.89 -5.81
C GLU A 13 -7.78 -1.69 -7.29
N VAL A 14 -7.55 -2.80 -7.99
CA VAL A 14 -7.35 -2.80 -9.44
C VAL A 14 -8.64 -3.30 -10.09
N TRP A 15 -9.20 -2.44 -10.93
CA TRP A 15 -10.37 -2.76 -11.75
C TRP A 15 -9.89 -3.28 -13.09
N GLU A 16 -10.26 -4.52 -13.44
CA GLU A 16 -10.04 -5.00 -14.80
C GLU A 16 -10.98 -4.26 -15.75
N ASP A 17 -10.44 -3.35 -16.55
CA ASP A 17 -11.15 -2.78 -17.69
C ASP A 17 -11.20 -3.82 -18.83
N ARG A 18 -12.08 -4.82 -18.67
CA ARG A 18 -12.45 -5.67 -19.78
C ARG A 18 -13.34 -4.86 -20.72
N ARG A 19 -12.73 -4.26 -21.74
CA ARG A 19 -13.43 -3.91 -22.99
C ARG A 19 -14.27 -5.12 -23.40
N ARG A 20 -15.61 -5.00 -23.30
CA ARG A 20 -16.57 -6.07 -23.60
C ARG A 20 -16.12 -6.84 -24.84
N GLY A 21 -15.64 -8.05 -24.64
CA GLY A 21 -15.34 -8.94 -25.74
C GLY A 21 -16.64 -9.32 -26.44
N LEU A 22 -16.59 -9.53 -27.76
CA LEU A 22 -17.74 -9.99 -28.54
C LEU A 22 -18.40 -11.23 -27.90
N ARG A 23 -17.59 -12.10 -27.26
CA ARG A 23 -18.03 -13.30 -26.54
C ARG A 23 -18.93 -13.03 -25.32
N GLU A 24 -18.67 -11.97 -24.56
CA GLU A 24 -19.43 -11.64 -23.34
C GLU A 24 -20.83 -11.10 -23.67
N ARG A 25 -21.01 -10.53 -24.87
CA ARG A 25 -22.34 -10.11 -25.37
C ARG A 25 -23.27 -11.29 -25.68
N PHE A 26 -22.72 -12.47 -25.95
CA PHE A 26 -23.50 -13.66 -26.32
C PHE A 26 -23.72 -14.63 -25.16
N THR A 27 -22.85 -14.64 -24.15
CA THR A 27 -22.95 -15.59 -23.01
C THR A 27 -23.65 -15.02 -21.78
N GLY A 28 -23.91 -13.71 -21.71
CA GLY A 28 -24.60 -13.08 -20.58
C GLY A 28 -23.82 -13.10 -19.25
N LEU A 29 -22.56 -13.56 -19.25
CA LEU A 29 -21.73 -13.64 -18.06
C LEU A 29 -21.22 -12.23 -17.70
N GLN A 30 -21.82 -11.64 -16.67
CA GLN A 30 -21.35 -10.40 -16.06
C GLN A 30 -20.31 -10.70 -14.99
N GLY A 31 -19.19 -9.97 -15.03
CA GLY A 31 -18.23 -9.97 -13.94
C GLY A 31 -17.06 -9.05 -14.27
N ALA A 32 -17.21 -7.76 -13.99
CA ALA A 32 -16.04 -6.89 -13.83
C ALA A 32 -15.26 -7.42 -12.62
N GLY A 33 -14.09 -8.02 -12.87
CA GLY A 33 -13.26 -8.57 -11.82
C GLY A 33 -12.62 -7.42 -11.03
N ARG A 34 -12.91 -7.35 -9.73
CA ARG A 34 -12.16 -6.50 -8.79
C ARG A 34 -11.07 -7.34 -8.16
N THR A 35 -9.83 -6.92 -8.30
CA THR A 35 -8.68 -7.58 -7.67
C THR A 35 -8.03 -6.61 -6.68
N VAL A 36 -7.74 -7.10 -5.48
CA VAL A 36 -7.01 -6.35 -4.45
C VAL A 36 -5.54 -6.75 -4.53
N ILE A 37 -4.64 -5.76 -4.60
CA ILE A 37 -3.19 -5.95 -4.51
C ILE A 37 -2.73 -5.44 -3.15
N HIS A 38 -2.23 -6.35 -2.33
CA HIS A 38 -1.64 -6.05 -1.03
C HIS A 38 -0.18 -5.58 -1.20
N ALA A 39 0.04 -4.27 -1.28
CA ALA A 39 1.36 -3.70 -1.53
C ALA A 39 2.26 -3.69 -0.28
N VAL A 40 1.67 -3.52 0.90
CA VAL A 40 2.34 -3.61 2.21
C VAL A 40 1.39 -4.36 3.15
N GLN A 41 1.94 -5.29 3.95
CA GLN A 41 1.17 -6.11 4.89
C GLN A 41 1.85 -6.12 6.26
N GLY A 42 1.13 -5.69 7.30
CA GLY A 42 1.49 -5.79 8.71
C GLY A 42 2.80 -5.07 9.09
N ALA A 43 3.14 -3.98 8.41
CA ALA A 43 4.42 -3.31 8.65
C ALA A 43 4.43 -2.60 10.03
N SER A 44 5.32 -3.05 10.91
CA SER A 44 5.48 -2.52 12.27
C SER A 44 6.95 -2.29 12.60
N PHE A 45 7.34 -1.04 12.83
CA PHE A 45 8.68 -0.68 13.30
C PHE A 45 8.71 0.73 13.87
N ALA A 46 9.75 1.03 14.65
CA ALA A 46 10.04 2.36 15.15
C ALA A 46 11.38 2.85 14.59
N VAL A 47 11.49 4.15 14.37
CA VAL A 47 12.76 4.85 14.11
C VAL A 47 12.88 5.98 15.12
N TYR A 48 13.96 5.96 15.86
CA TYR A 48 14.24 6.94 16.89
C TYR A 48 15.12 8.08 16.38
N GLU A 49 15.25 9.11 17.20
CA GLU A 49 16.06 10.26 16.86
C GLU A 49 17.54 9.88 16.68
N GLY A 50 18.15 10.39 15.61
CA GLY A 50 19.54 10.11 15.25
C GLY A 50 19.75 8.80 14.49
N GLU A 51 18.71 7.98 14.31
CA GLU A 51 18.82 6.75 13.54
C GLU A 51 18.73 7.00 12.03
N ALA A 52 19.59 6.31 11.27
CA ALA A 52 19.52 6.22 9.82
C ALA A 52 19.10 4.81 9.43
N VAL A 53 17.89 4.66 8.89
CA VAL A 53 17.30 3.38 8.50
C VAL A 53 17.16 3.28 6.98
N ALA A 54 17.59 2.16 6.41
CA ALA A 54 17.45 1.88 4.98
C ALA A 54 16.33 0.83 4.76
N ILE A 55 15.40 1.13 3.85
CA ILE A 55 14.39 0.16 3.40
C ILE A 55 14.90 -0.54 2.13
N MET A 56 15.13 -1.84 2.21
CA MET A 56 15.67 -2.65 1.11
C MET A 56 14.73 -3.79 0.71
N GLY A 57 14.85 -4.26 -0.54
CA GLY A 57 14.00 -5.31 -1.11
C GLY A 57 13.96 -5.26 -2.64
N SER A 58 13.43 -6.31 -3.28
CA SER A 58 13.29 -6.42 -4.74
C SER A 58 12.33 -5.38 -5.34
N ASN A 59 12.41 -5.15 -6.65
CA ASN A 59 11.43 -4.31 -7.34
C ASN A 59 10.01 -4.87 -7.14
N GLY A 60 9.04 -4.00 -6.85
CA GLY A 60 7.65 -4.39 -6.56
C GLY A 60 7.38 -4.79 -5.10
N SER A 61 8.37 -4.77 -4.20
CA SER A 61 8.20 -5.19 -2.79
C SER A 61 7.51 -4.15 -1.86
N GLY A 62 6.92 -3.07 -2.40
CA GLY A 62 6.21 -2.07 -1.58
C GLY A 62 7.06 -0.95 -0.95
N LYS A 63 8.37 -0.84 -1.23
CA LYS A 63 9.26 0.18 -0.62
C LYS A 63 8.81 1.62 -0.88
N SER A 64 8.57 1.97 -2.13
CA SER A 64 8.10 3.32 -2.49
C SER A 64 6.71 3.59 -1.92
N THR A 65 5.88 2.54 -1.81
CA THR A 65 4.54 2.61 -1.22
C THR A 65 4.59 2.95 0.27
N ILE A 66 5.41 2.24 1.07
CA ILE A 66 5.54 2.52 2.50
C ILE A 66 6.19 3.89 2.75
N LEU A 67 7.17 4.29 1.94
CA LEU A 67 7.79 5.62 2.04
C LEU A 67 6.80 6.74 1.72
N ALA A 68 5.93 6.56 0.71
CA ALA A 68 4.88 7.52 0.41
C ALA A 68 3.86 7.64 1.56
N ALA A 69 3.51 6.54 2.22
CA ALA A 69 2.64 6.56 3.39
C ALA A 69 3.29 7.26 4.59
N ILE A 70 4.57 7.00 4.87
CA ILE A 70 5.34 7.68 5.92
C ILE A 70 5.40 9.19 5.68
N ALA A 71 5.56 9.61 4.41
CA ALA A 71 5.55 11.02 4.03
C ALA A 71 4.15 11.68 4.08
N GLY A 72 3.10 10.93 4.44
CA GLY A 72 1.72 11.41 4.47
C GLY A 72 1.09 11.61 3.08
N LEU A 73 1.69 11.04 2.03
CA LEU A 73 1.22 11.18 0.64
C LEU A 73 0.25 10.07 0.23
N LEU A 74 0.23 8.97 0.98
CA LEU A 74 -0.60 7.82 0.70
C LEU A 74 -1.32 7.38 1.98
N PRO A 75 -2.67 7.29 1.99
CA PRO A 75 -3.38 6.76 3.14
C PRO A 75 -3.08 5.27 3.32
N VAL A 76 -3.00 4.84 4.57
CA VAL A 76 -2.94 3.42 4.92
C VAL A 76 -4.35 2.82 4.90
N THR A 77 -4.48 1.55 4.54
CA THR A 77 -5.77 0.84 4.53
C THR A 77 -6.10 0.23 5.90
N ASN A 78 -5.09 -0.11 6.68
CA ASN A 78 -5.18 -0.52 8.09
C ASN A 78 -3.92 -0.06 8.85
N GLY A 79 -4.00 -0.04 10.17
CA GLY A 79 -2.90 0.39 11.04
C GLY A 79 -2.73 1.90 11.13
N GLN A 80 -1.60 2.33 11.70
CA GLN A 80 -1.34 3.73 12.00
C GLN A 80 0.13 4.10 11.83
N ILE A 81 0.38 5.34 11.39
CA ILE A 81 1.70 5.96 11.30
C ILE A 81 1.70 7.20 12.18
N TYR A 82 2.65 7.27 13.12
CA TYR A 82 2.89 8.44 13.96
C TYR A 82 4.27 9.01 13.65
N ALA A 83 4.31 10.31 13.37
CA ALA A 83 5.56 11.06 13.21
C ALA A 83 5.52 12.26 14.16
N ALA A 84 6.39 12.25 15.17
CA ALA A 84 6.53 13.33 16.14
C ALA A 84 7.92 13.98 16.01
N TYR A 85 7.94 15.30 15.92
CA TYR A 85 9.16 16.10 15.99
C TYR A 85 9.16 16.86 17.31
N GLU A 86 10.15 16.61 18.16
CA GLU A 86 10.44 17.47 19.31
C GLU A 86 11.48 18.52 18.85
N PRO A 87 11.15 19.82 18.92
CA PRO A 87 12.02 20.91 18.46
C PRO A 87 13.21 21.21 19.37
#